data_AF-A0A535XMA1-F1
#
_entry.id   AF-A0A535XMA1-F1
#
_cell.length_a   1.000
_cell.length_b   1.000
_cell.length_c   1.000
_cell.angle_alpha   90.00
_cell.angle_beta   90.00
_cell.angle_gamma   90.00
#
_symmetry.space_group_name_H-M   'P 1'
#
loop_
_entity.id
_entity.type
_entity.pdbx_description
1 polymer ?
#
loop_
_entity_poly.entity_id
_entity_poly.type
_entity_poly.pdbx_seq_one_letter_code
_entity_poly.pdbx_strand_id
1 'polypeptide(L)'
;MRATPRAAAAALIRAHASAIVPRVVAEATAGDRKATDIELDRRLTAFLERRIPLWVQALEADDRERVIAIRRLLRTDADAGEQIPPVVLLGTVAIGYRLIESEIRSRAGEYGFSHEALWAEMDLLRRSVGEMRRRSADDAGAA
;
A
#
# COMPACT_ATOMS: atom_id res chain seq x y z
N MET A 1 -0.31 12.42 24.28
CA MET A 1 0.05 11.01 24.02
C MET A 1 1.27 11.01 23.10
N ARG A 2 2.35 10.30 23.42
CA ARG A 2 3.45 10.12 22.46
C ARG A 2 2.91 9.30 21.29
N ALA A 3 3.15 9.73 20.06
CA ALA A 3 2.82 8.93 18.88
C ALA A 3 3.53 7.57 19.01
N THR A 4 2.91 6.50 18.52
CA THR A 4 3.59 5.20 18.36
C THR A 4 4.29 5.16 17.00
N PRO A 5 5.31 4.30 16.80
CA PRO A 5 5.93 4.12 15.48
C PRO A 5 4.87 3.83 14.39
N ARG A 6 3.86 3.06 14.75
CA ARG A 6 2.71 2.72 13.92
C ARG A 6 1.91 3.95 13.47
N ALA A 7 1.49 4.78 14.42
CA ALA A 7 0.75 6.01 14.14
C ALA A 7 1.61 7.02 13.34
N ALA A 8 2.91 7.09 13.63
CA ALA A 8 3.86 7.93 12.90
C ALA A 8 4.03 7.47 11.44
N ALA A 9 4.20 6.18 11.18
CA ALA A 9 4.30 5.63 9.83
C ALA A 9 3.03 5.92 9.01
N ALA A 10 1.86 5.76 9.63
CA ALA A 10 0.58 6.09 9.02
C ALA A 10 0.41 7.57 8.71
N ALA A 11 0.78 8.45 9.65
CA ALA A 11 0.76 9.89 9.45
C ALA A 11 1.68 10.32 8.30
N LEU A 12 2.89 9.77 8.23
CA LEU A 12 3.85 10.02 7.15
C LEU A 12 3.27 9.63 5.79
N ILE A 13 2.72 8.41 5.65
CA ILE A 13 2.14 7.96 4.39
C ILE A 13 0.97 8.85 3.99
N ARG A 14 0.10 9.20 4.93
CA ARG A 14 -1.04 10.09 4.67
C ARG A 14 -0.58 11.47 4.18
N ALA A 15 0.43 12.05 4.81
CA ALA A 15 0.97 13.36 4.44
C ALA A 15 1.62 13.37 3.04
N HIS A 16 2.17 12.24 2.61
CA HIS A 16 2.92 12.13 1.35
C HIS A 16 2.21 11.36 0.25
N ALA A 17 1.02 10.80 0.50
CA ALA A 17 0.26 10.02 -0.47
C ALA A 17 0.04 10.77 -1.80
N SER A 18 -0.30 12.07 -1.73
CA SER A 18 -0.52 12.91 -2.91
C SER A 18 0.73 13.11 -3.78
N ALA A 19 1.93 13.00 -3.20
CA ALA A 19 3.20 13.06 -3.93
C ALA A 19 3.67 11.67 -4.39
N ILE A 20 3.36 10.62 -3.63
CA ILE A 20 3.75 9.23 -3.95
C ILE A 20 2.92 8.69 -5.11
N VAL A 21 1.59 8.85 -5.09
CA VAL A 21 0.70 8.25 -6.09
C VAL A 21 1.08 8.61 -7.53
N PRO A 22 1.26 9.89 -7.90
CA PRO A 22 1.62 10.24 -9.28
C PRO A 22 2.96 9.63 -9.71
N ARG A 23 3.93 9.53 -8.80
CA ARG A 23 5.24 8.92 -9.07
C ARG A 23 5.12 7.41 -9.29
N VAL A 24 4.32 6.72 -8.47
CA VAL A 24 4.06 5.28 -8.65
C VAL A 24 3.44 5.01 -10.02
N VAL A 25 2.42 5.78 -10.40
CA VAL A 25 1.73 5.62 -11.68
C VAL A 25 2.70 5.87 -12.83
N ALA A 26 3.42 7.00 -12.81
CA ALA A 26 4.36 7.35 -13.87
C ALA A 26 5.48 6.32 -14.05
N GLU A 27 6.00 5.74 -12.95
CA GLU A 27 7.01 4.68 -13.04
C GLU A 27 6.42 3.34 -13.51
N ALA A 28 5.19 3.00 -13.09
CA ALA A 28 4.54 1.76 -13.49
C ALA A 28 4.14 1.73 -14.98
N THR A 29 3.97 2.90 -15.60
CA THR A 29 3.58 3.03 -17.02
C THR A 29 4.70 3.57 -17.92
N ALA A 30 5.91 3.76 -17.39
CA ALA A 30 7.04 4.32 -18.15
C ALA A 30 7.48 3.52 -19.39
N GLY A 31 7.13 2.24 -19.49
CA GLY A 31 7.68 1.30 -20.48
C GLY A 31 6.89 1.12 -21.79
N ASP A 32 5.63 1.53 -21.91
CA ASP A 32 4.77 1.05 -23.01
C ASP A 32 3.78 2.08 -23.59
N ARG A 33 4.25 3.32 -23.82
CA ARG A 33 3.46 4.48 -24.31
C ARG A 33 2.64 4.22 -25.58
N LYS A 34 1.45 3.68 -25.41
CA LYS A 34 0.37 3.59 -26.41
C LYS A 34 -0.86 4.36 -25.92
N ALA A 35 -1.86 4.57 -26.77
CA ALA A 35 -3.11 5.24 -26.38
C ALA A 35 -3.86 4.54 -25.22
N THR A 36 -3.57 3.25 -24.98
CA THR A 36 -4.00 2.45 -23.82
C THR A 36 -3.45 2.95 -22.47
N ASP A 37 -2.41 3.78 -22.48
CA ASP A 37 -1.70 4.20 -21.27
C ASP A 37 -2.47 5.21 -20.44
N ILE A 38 -3.26 6.07 -21.08
CA ILE A 38 -4.08 7.07 -20.36
C ILE A 38 -5.16 6.37 -19.52
N GLU A 39 -5.74 5.30 -20.06
CA GLU A 39 -6.75 4.51 -19.35
C GLU A 39 -6.11 3.68 -18.24
N LEU A 40 -4.92 3.11 -18.48
CA LEU A 40 -4.17 2.40 -17.46
C LEU A 40 -3.74 3.34 -16.32
N ASP A 41 -3.23 4.53 -16.62
CA ASP A 41 -2.87 5.56 -15.66
C ASP A 41 -4.08 5.92 -14.77
N ARG A 42 -5.24 6.12 -15.38
CA ARG A 42 -6.50 6.42 -14.65
C ARG A 42 -6.90 5.28 -13.72
N ARG A 43 -6.83 4.02 -14.20
CA ARG A 43 -7.16 2.84 -13.39
C ARG A 43 -6.18 2.66 -12.24
N LEU A 44 -4.88 2.83 -12.48
CA LEU A 44 -3.84 2.75 -11.45
C LEU A 44 -3.99 3.85 -10.41
N THR A 45 -4.27 5.08 -10.85
CA THR A 45 -4.55 6.20 -9.95
C THR A 45 -5.75 5.90 -9.06
N ALA A 46 -6.89 5.51 -9.66
CA ALA A 46 -8.10 5.17 -8.92
C ALA A 46 -7.89 3.98 -7.96
N PHE A 47 -7.12 2.97 -8.37
CA PHE A 47 -6.74 1.85 -7.52
C PHE A 47 -5.94 2.32 -6.30
N LEU A 48 -4.90 3.13 -6.50
CA LEU A 48 -4.05 3.63 -5.41
C LEU A 48 -4.81 4.56 -4.47
N GLU A 49 -5.66 5.44 -4.99
CA GLU A 49 -6.50 6.35 -4.19
C GLU A 49 -7.49 5.59 -3.30
N ARG A 50 -7.99 4.43 -3.74
CA ARG A 50 -8.83 3.55 -2.91
C ARG A 50 -8.01 2.74 -1.91
N ARG A 51 -6.84 2.24 -2.34
CA ARG A 51 -5.99 1.35 -1.55
C ARG A 51 -5.30 2.07 -0.40
N ILE A 52 -4.69 3.22 -0.64
CA ILE A 52 -3.84 3.91 0.35
C ILE A 52 -4.59 4.22 1.66
N PRO A 53 -5.82 4.79 1.64
CA PRO A 53 -6.55 5.03 2.87
C PRO A 53 -6.80 3.76 3.69
N LEU A 54 -7.11 2.64 3.04
CA LEU A 54 -7.32 1.35 3.72
C LEU A 54 -6.03 0.77 4.27
N TRP A 55 -4.92 0.97 3.56
CA TRP A 55 -3.59 0.58 4.02
C TRP A 55 -3.18 1.36 5.27
N VAL A 56 -3.41 2.68 5.26
CA VAL A 56 -3.18 3.56 6.41
C VAL A 56 -4.08 3.18 7.59
N GLN A 57 -5.35 2.89 7.36
CA GLN A 57 -6.26 2.39 8.40
C GLN A 57 -5.78 1.07 9.02
N ALA A 58 -5.35 0.11 8.19
CA ALA A 58 -4.82 -1.16 8.68
C ALA A 58 -3.50 -0.98 9.44
N LEU A 59 -2.71 0.03 9.06
CA LEU A 59 -1.50 0.38 9.77
C LEU A 59 -1.83 0.95 11.14
N GLU A 60 -2.75 1.92 11.23
CA GLU A 60 -3.16 2.58 12.49
C GLU A 60 -3.93 1.67 13.44
N ALA A 61 -4.65 0.68 12.90
CA ALA A 61 -5.45 -0.24 13.69
C ALA A 61 -4.64 -0.88 14.83
N ASP A 62 -5.28 -1.02 15.98
CA ASP A 62 -4.73 -1.82 17.06
C ASP A 62 -4.70 -3.32 16.67
N ASP A 63 -4.08 -4.14 17.50
CA ASP A 63 -3.88 -5.55 17.16
C ASP A 63 -5.21 -6.33 17.07
N ARG A 64 -6.29 -5.87 17.72
CA ARG A 64 -7.61 -6.49 17.68
C ARG A 64 -8.33 -6.17 16.38
N GLU A 65 -8.21 -4.92 15.93
CA GLU A 65 -8.92 -4.41 14.75
C GLU A 65 -8.16 -4.67 13.44
N ARG A 66 -6.83 -4.86 13.51
CA ARG A 66 -5.95 -4.97 12.34
C ARG A 66 -6.35 -6.10 11.39
N VAL A 67 -6.81 -7.24 11.90
CA VAL A 67 -7.28 -8.36 11.05
C VAL A 67 -8.49 -7.93 10.21
N ILE A 68 -9.45 -7.21 10.81
CA ILE A 68 -10.66 -6.73 10.12
C ILE A 68 -10.27 -5.68 9.08
N ALA A 69 -9.38 -4.76 9.43
CA ALA A 69 -8.87 -3.74 8.51
C ALA A 69 -8.15 -4.36 7.30
N ILE A 70 -7.32 -5.39 7.51
CA ILE A 70 -6.65 -6.12 6.43
C ILE A 70 -7.67 -6.85 5.54
N ARG A 71 -8.71 -7.48 6.10
CA ARG A 71 -9.76 -8.12 5.27
C ARG A 71 -10.46 -7.11 4.38
N ARG A 72 -10.77 -5.93 4.90
CA ARG A 72 -11.38 -4.84 4.13
C ARG A 72 -10.46 -4.38 3.00
N LEU A 73 -9.18 -4.16 3.31
CA LEU A 73 -8.15 -3.85 2.32
C LEU A 73 -8.10 -4.89 1.20
N LEU A 74 -8.02 -6.18 1.54
CA LEU A 74 -7.91 -7.27 0.55
C LEU A 74 -9.14 -7.36 -0.35
N ARG A 75 -10.34 -7.16 0.19
CA ARG A 75 -11.58 -7.13 -0.60
C ARG A 75 -11.56 -5.97 -1.59
N THR A 76 -11.28 -4.76 -1.12
CA THR A 76 -11.22 -3.58 -1.98
C THR A 76 -10.10 -3.66 -3.01
N ASP A 77 -8.96 -4.27 -2.66
CA ASP A 77 -7.87 -4.54 -3.61
C ASP A 77 -8.33 -5.44 -4.76
N ALA A 78 -9.11 -6.49 -4.47
CA ALA A 78 -9.64 -7.39 -5.48
C ALA A 78 -10.61 -6.65 -6.41
N ASP A 79 -11.57 -5.91 -5.83
CA ASP A 79 -12.59 -5.18 -6.60
C ASP A 79 -11.96 -4.05 -7.44
N ALA A 80 -11.03 -3.29 -6.87
CA ALA A 80 -10.39 -2.17 -7.58
C ALA A 80 -9.30 -2.62 -8.57
N GLY A 81 -8.72 -3.79 -8.35
CA GLY A 81 -7.66 -4.37 -9.17
C GLY A 81 -8.16 -5.16 -10.38
N GLU A 82 -9.44 -5.52 -10.44
CA GLU A 82 -10.02 -6.43 -11.45
C GLU A 82 -9.71 -6.02 -12.90
N GLN A 83 -9.68 -4.71 -13.18
CA GLN A 83 -9.48 -4.16 -14.52
C GLN A 83 -8.02 -3.80 -14.84
N ILE A 84 -7.08 -4.16 -13.97
CA ILE A 84 -5.64 -3.89 -14.10
C ILE A 84 -4.91 -5.22 -14.36
N PRO A 85 -4.04 -5.32 -15.39
CA PRO A 85 -3.27 -6.53 -15.62
C PRO A 85 -2.46 -6.93 -14.37
N PRO A 86 -2.49 -8.21 -13.93
CA PRO A 86 -1.85 -8.64 -12.68
C PRO A 86 -0.36 -8.30 -12.57
N VAL A 87 0.38 -8.36 -13.68
CA VAL A 87 1.81 -8.01 -13.73
C VAL A 87 2.04 -6.52 -13.48
N VAL A 88 1.17 -5.65 -14.01
CA VAL A 88 1.23 -4.22 -13.78
C VAL A 88 0.89 -3.94 -12.32
N LEU A 89 -0.18 -4.55 -11.80
CA LEU A 89 -0.61 -4.39 -10.41
C LEU A 89 0.51 -4.77 -9.42
N LEU A 90 1.21 -5.89 -9.67
CA LEU A 90 2.35 -6.32 -8.87
C LEU A 90 3.50 -5.31 -8.91
N GLY A 91 3.85 -4.83 -10.12
CA GLY A 91 4.87 -3.81 -10.31
C GLY A 91 4.53 -2.50 -9.60
N THR A 92 3.30 -2.01 -9.75
CA THR A 92 2.77 -0.81 -9.08
C THR A 92 2.91 -0.91 -7.56
N VAL A 93 2.54 -2.06 -6.98
CA VAL A 93 2.65 -2.27 -5.52
C VAL A 93 4.12 -2.29 -5.07
N ALA A 94 5.01 -2.94 -5.82
CA ALA A 94 6.44 -2.97 -5.50
C ALA A 94 7.08 -1.57 -5.57
N ILE A 95 6.75 -0.80 -6.60
CA ILE A 95 7.18 0.60 -6.76
C ILE A 95 6.67 1.44 -5.58
N GLY A 96 5.39 1.29 -5.20
CA GLY A 96 4.79 1.96 -4.05
C GLY A 96 5.56 1.72 -2.75
N TYR A 97 5.91 0.48 -2.44
CA TYR A 97 6.70 0.16 -1.24
C TYR A 97 8.09 0.80 -1.28
N ARG A 98 8.78 0.73 -2.42
CA ARG A 98 10.11 1.34 -2.58
C ARG A 98 10.06 2.86 -2.35
N LEU A 99 9.05 3.54 -2.89
CA LEU A 99 8.89 4.98 -2.71
C LEU A 99 8.52 5.33 -1.26
N ILE A 100 7.63 4.56 -0.62
CA ILE A 100 7.29 4.75 0.79
C ILE A 100 8.53 4.54 1.68
N GLU A 101 9.35 3.52 1.43
CA GLU A 101 10.60 3.29 2.16
C GLU A 101 11.54 4.50 2.04
N SER A 102 11.66 5.05 0.83
CA SER A 102 12.47 6.25 0.57
C SER A 102 11.96 7.47 1.34
N GLU A 103 10.64 7.68 1.42
CA GLU A 103 10.05 8.78 2.21
C GLU A 103 10.26 8.55 3.71
N ILE A 104 10.08 7.33 4.20
CA ILE A 104 10.35 6.97 5.61
C ILE A 104 11.82 7.24 5.95
N ARG A 105 12.76 6.80 5.11
CA ARG A 105 14.19 7.01 5.34
C ARG A 105 14.55 8.50 5.42
N SER A 106 13.91 9.32 4.59
CA SER A 106 14.18 10.76 4.52
C SER A 106 13.55 11.53 5.68
N ARG A 107 12.39 11.07 6.19
CA ARG A 107 11.51 11.89 7.05
C ARG A 107 11.20 11.30 8.42
N ALA A 108 11.64 10.08 8.74
CA ALA A 108 11.33 9.46 10.04
C ALA A 108 11.70 10.35 11.25
N GLY A 109 12.81 11.10 11.14
CA GLY A 109 13.24 12.04 12.17
C GLY A 109 12.24 13.16 12.45
N GLU A 110 11.46 13.61 11.45
CA GLU A 110 10.40 14.63 11.61
C GLU A 110 9.29 14.13 12.55
N TYR A 111 9.14 12.81 12.67
CA TYR A 111 8.14 12.15 13.53
C TYR A 111 8.73 11.65 14.85
N GLY A 112 10.02 11.90 15.12
CA GLY A 112 10.69 11.47 16.34
C GLY A 112 11.03 9.98 16.41
N PHE A 113 11.10 9.30 15.25
CA PHE A 113 11.41 7.87 15.16
C PHE A 113 12.61 7.61 14.24
N SER A 114 13.26 6.46 14.44
CA SER A 114 14.22 5.96 13.46
C SER A 114 13.48 5.40 12.23
N HIS A 115 14.16 5.38 11.09
CA HIS A 115 13.57 4.82 9.87
C HIS A 115 13.27 3.32 10.03
N GLU A 116 14.10 2.58 10.79
CA GLU A 116 13.92 1.16 11.06
C GLU A 116 12.64 0.91 11.87
N ALA A 117 12.36 1.77 12.85
CA ALA A 117 11.16 1.64 13.68
C ALA A 117 9.87 1.83 12.85
N LEU A 118 9.84 2.83 11.95
CA LEU A 118 8.69 3.05 11.07
C LEU A 118 8.57 1.96 10.00
N TRP A 119 9.69 1.55 9.41
CA TRP A 119 9.70 0.52 8.38
C TRP A 119 9.34 -0.86 8.92
N ALA A 120 9.69 -1.18 10.18
CA ALA A 120 9.30 -2.43 10.82
C ALA A 120 7.78 -2.59 10.90
N GLU A 121 7.04 -1.52 11.20
CA GLU A 121 5.57 -1.54 11.23
C GLU A 121 4.98 -1.75 9.82
N MET A 122 5.58 -1.11 8.81
CA MET A 122 5.21 -1.30 7.40
C MET A 122 5.43 -2.74 6.94
N ASP A 123 6.60 -3.29 7.24
CA ASP A 123 6.96 -4.64 6.85
C ASP A 123 6.12 -5.69 7.57
N LEU A 124 5.81 -5.47 8.85
CA LEU A 124 4.90 -6.32 9.61
C LEU A 124 3.52 -6.35 8.94
N LEU A 125 2.94 -5.19 8.63
CA LEU A 125 1.64 -5.14 7.95
C LEU A 125 1.70 -5.81 6.56
N ARG A 126 2.75 -5.56 5.78
CA ARG A 126 2.97 -6.21 4.47
C ARG A 126 2.98 -7.73 4.60
N ARG A 127 3.69 -8.28 5.60
CA ARG A 127 3.73 -9.72 5.87
C ARG A 127 2.36 -10.26 6.28
N SER A 128 1.64 -9.59 7.16
CA SER A 128 0.29 -9.99 7.59
C SER A 128 -0.71 -9.99 6.43
N VAL A 129 -0.70 -8.96 5.57
CA VAL A 129 -1.53 -8.89 4.36
C VAL A 129 -1.21 -10.07 3.43
N GLY A 130 0.07 -10.36 3.20
CA GLY A 130 0.52 -11.46 2.35
C GLY A 130 0.13 -12.84 2.89
N GLU A 131 0.23 -13.04 4.20
CA GLU A 131 -0.19 -14.27 4.88
C GLU A 131 -1.69 -14.49 4.77
N MET A 132 -2.50 -13.46 5.02
CA MET A 132 -3.95 -13.55 4.89
C MET A 132 -4.38 -13.81 3.45
N ARG A 133 -3.73 -13.17 2.47
CA ARG A 133 -4.00 -13.42 1.04
C ARG A 133 -3.74 -14.88 0.66
N ARG A 134 -2.64 -15.48 1.15
CA ARG A 134 -2.35 -16.91 0.89
C ARG A 134 -3.41 -17.81 1.49
N ARG A 135 -3.76 -17.62 2.77
CA ARG A 135 -4.81 -18.41 3.43
C ARG A 135 -6.14 -18.36 2.70
N SER A 136 -6.57 -17.17 2.26
CA SER A 136 -7.83 -17.03 1.50
C SER A 136 -7.79 -17.70 0.12
N ALA A 137 -6.62 -17.80 -0.52
CA ALA A 137 -6.46 -18.52 -1.77
C ALA A 137 -6.49 -20.05 -1.55
N ASP A 138 -5.86 -20.53 -0.48
CA ASP A 138 -5.87 -21.94 -0.08
C ASP A 138 -7.31 -22.40 0.25
N ASP A 139 -8.07 -21.59 1.00
CA ASP A 139 -9.47 -21.86 1.35
C ASP A 139 -10.40 -21.90 0.12
N ALA A 140 -10.12 -21.10 -0.91
CA ALA A 140 -10.90 -21.05 -2.14
C ALA A 140 -10.55 -22.19 -3.13
N GLY A 141 -9.32 -22.71 -3.08
CA GLY A 141 -8.90 -23.85 -3.90
C GLY A 141 -9.27 -25.22 -3.33
N ALA A 142 -9.70 -25.27 -2.06
CA ALA A 142 -10.15 -26.48 -1.36
C ALA A 142 -11.68 -26.68 -1.39
N ALA A 143 -12.43 -25.71 -1.94
CA ALA A 143 -13.89 -25.73 -2.10
C ALA A 143 -14.29 -26.05 -3.54
#